data_AF-A0A528CXU1-F1
#
_entry.id   AF-A0A528CXU1-F1
#
_cell.length_a   1.000
_cell.length_b   1.000
_cell.length_c   1.000
_cell.angle_alpha   90.00
_cell.angle_beta   90.00
_cell.angle_gamma   90.00
#
_symmetry.space_group_name_H-M   'P 1'
#
loop_
_entity.id
_entity.type
_entity.pdbx_description
1 polymer ?
#
loop_
_entity_poly.entity_id
_entity_poly.type
_entity_poly.pdbx_seq_one_letter_code
_entity_poly.pdbx_strand_id
1 'polypeptide(L)'
;MRRHLLTSTTALVLLLGASQAYAGMDEAKTFLDTEINGLSTLDRSAQEAEMQWFVDAAKPFAGMEINVLSEGIPTHTYESTVLTKAFEAITGIKVNHQILGEGEVVQAVQTQMQTNR
;
A
#
# COMPACT_ATOMS: atom_id res chain seq x y z
N MET A 1 -3.17 38.38 25.17
CA MET A 1 -2.33 38.27 23.96
C MET A 1 -1.29 37.14 24.02
N ARG A 2 -0.51 36.95 25.10
CA ARG A 2 0.49 35.87 25.20
C ARG A 2 -0.04 34.42 25.10
N ARG A 3 -1.25 34.14 25.61
CA ARG A 3 -1.86 32.78 25.53
C ARG A 3 -2.28 32.40 24.11
N HIS A 4 -2.69 33.36 23.28
CA HIS A 4 -3.05 33.12 21.88
C HIS A 4 -1.81 32.87 21.01
N LEU A 5 -0.71 33.57 21.28
CA LEU A 5 0.58 33.32 20.63
C LEU A 5 1.10 31.90 20.90
N LEU A 6 1.01 31.43 22.15
CA LEU A 6 1.42 30.07 22.53
C LEU A 6 0.55 28.99 21.88
N THR A 7 -0.78 29.19 21.77
CA THR A 7 -1.67 28.23 21.09
C THR A 7 -1.47 28.19 19.58
N SER A 8 -1.12 29.31 18.95
CA SER A 8 -0.86 29.36 17.50
C SER A 8 0.47 28.70 17.12
N THR A 9 1.51 28.81 17.95
CA THR A 9 2.79 28.15 17.69
C THR A 9 2.73 26.62 17.82
N THR A 10 1.95 26.08 18.77
CA THR A 10 1.81 24.62 18.93
C THR A 10 1.05 23.96 17.78
N ALA A 11 0.04 24.65 17.23
CA ALA A 11 -0.71 24.16 16.06
C ALA A 11 0.15 24.10 14.79
N LEU A 12 1.07 25.04 14.61
CA LEU A 12 1.98 25.06 13.45
C LEU A 12 3.04 23.94 13.53
N VAL A 13 3.50 23.59 14.74
CA VAL A 13 4.45 22.48 14.96
C VAL A 13 3.79 21.11 14.75
N LEU A 14 2.50 20.96 15.11
CA LEU A 14 1.74 19.72 14.86
C LEU A 14 1.48 19.47 13.37
N LEU A 15 1.33 20.52 12.56
CA LEU A 15 1.19 20.40 11.09
C LEU A 15 2.51 20.05 10.39
N LEU A 16 3.66 20.38 10.99
CA LEU A 16 4.99 20.04 10.48
C LEU A 16 5.51 18.69 11.03
N GLY A 17 4.95 18.21 12.13
CA GLY A 17 5.33 16.96 12.80
C GLY A 17 4.46 15.75 12.43
N ALA A 18 3.44 15.93 11.59
CA ALA A 18 2.78 14.80 10.93
C ALA A 18 3.82 14.16 10.00
N SER A 19 4.53 13.16 10.53
CA SER A 19 5.39 12.27 9.78
C SER A 19 4.61 11.81 8.55
N GLN A 20 4.94 12.39 7.39
CA GLN A 20 4.64 11.74 6.13
C GLN A 20 5.35 10.38 6.25
N ALA A 21 4.58 9.31 6.41
CA ALA A 21 5.10 7.98 6.16
C ALA A 21 5.49 8.02 4.68
N TYR A 22 6.79 8.21 4.43
CA TYR A 22 7.30 8.38 3.08
C TYR A 22 7.40 7.00 2.50
N ALA A 23 6.42 6.62 1.69
CA ALA A 23 6.46 5.35 1.00
C ALA A 23 7.79 5.19 0.23
N GLY A 24 8.49 4.09 0.46
CA GLY A 24 9.71 3.80 -0.25
C GLY A 24 10.53 2.64 0.32
N MET A 25 11.84 2.81 0.28
CA MET A 25 12.79 1.72 0.57
C MET A 25 12.85 1.31 2.03
N ASP A 26 12.48 2.17 2.98
CA ASP A 26 12.50 1.82 4.40
C ASP A 26 11.34 0.86 4.73
N GLU A 27 10.16 1.10 4.17
CA GLU A 27 9.02 0.18 4.23
C GLU A 27 9.33 -1.11 3.47
N ALA A 28 10.00 -1.01 2.32
CA ALA A 28 10.39 -2.19 1.55
C ALA A 28 11.38 -3.08 2.31
N LYS A 29 12.39 -2.50 2.98
CA LYS A 29 13.33 -3.23 3.82
C LYS A 29 12.61 -3.89 4.99
N THR A 30 11.70 -3.17 5.63
CA THR A 30 10.87 -3.73 6.71
C THR A 30 10.08 -4.94 6.22
N PHE A 31 9.43 -4.85 5.06
CA PHE A 31 8.70 -5.96 4.45
C PHE A 31 9.62 -7.16 4.14
N LEU A 32 10.82 -6.91 3.60
CA LEU A 32 11.80 -7.97 3.36
C LEU A 32 12.20 -8.68 4.66
N ASP A 33 12.35 -7.93 5.75
CA ASP A 33 12.77 -8.46 7.05
C ASP A 33 11.68 -9.29 7.72
N THR A 34 10.42 -8.86 7.60
CA THR A 34 9.31 -9.46 8.35
C THR A 34 8.60 -10.57 7.59
N GLU A 35 8.38 -10.40 6.28
CA GLU A 35 7.54 -11.31 5.48
C GLU A 35 8.36 -12.22 4.54
N ILE A 36 9.51 -11.75 4.02
CA ILE A 36 10.27 -12.45 2.98
C ILE A 36 11.52 -13.17 3.51
N ASN A 37 11.95 -12.86 4.74
CA ASN A 37 13.19 -13.38 5.29
C ASN A 37 13.25 -14.93 5.27
N GLY A 38 14.27 -15.47 4.62
CA GLY A 38 14.47 -16.92 4.46
C GLY A 38 13.57 -17.60 3.41
N LEU A 39 12.66 -16.86 2.75
CA LEU A 39 11.79 -17.37 1.70
C LEU A 39 12.33 -17.11 0.29
N SER A 40 13.19 -16.11 0.13
CA SER A 40 13.78 -15.75 -1.16
C SER A 40 15.11 -16.47 -1.41
N THR A 41 15.36 -16.82 -2.67
CA THR A 41 16.65 -17.34 -3.15
C THR A 41 17.65 -16.24 -3.49
N LEU A 42 17.20 -14.98 -3.54
CA LEU A 42 18.05 -13.82 -3.79
C LEU A 42 18.84 -13.47 -2.53
N ASP A 43 20.09 -13.03 -2.70
CA ASP A 43 20.81 -12.38 -1.62
C ASP A 43 20.18 -11.03 -1.26
N ARG A 44 20.54 -10.48 -0.09
CA ARG A 44 19.96 -9.22 0.39
C ARG A 44 20.11 -8.08 -0.61
N SER A 45 21.26 -7.97 -1.28
CA SER A 45 21.52 -6.86 -2.19
C SER A 45 20.61 -6.92 -3.42
N ALA A 46 20.37 -8.13 -3.95
CA ALA A 46 19.47 -8.36 -5.05
C ALA A 46 18.00 -8.12 -4.66
N GLN A 47 17.60 -8.51 -3.43
CA GLN A 47 16.26 -8.20 -2.91
C GLN A 47 16.03 -6.69 -2.82
N GLU A 48 16.96 -5.94 -2.24
CA GLU A 48 16.83 -4.49 -2.12
C GLU A 48 16.84 -3.80 -3.50
N ALA A 49 17.62 -4.30 -4.45
CA ALA A 49 17.63 -3.79 -5.82
C ALA A 49 16.27 -4.01 -6.52
N GLU A 50 15.65 -5.18 -6.32
CA GLU A 50 14.31 -5.47 -6.83
C GLU A 50 13.25 -4.55 -6.19
N MET A 51 13.32 -4.35 -4.87
CA MET A 51 12.41 -3.42 -4.20
C MET A 51 12.59 -1.97 -4.67
N GLN A 52 13.83 -1.53 -4.91
CA GLN A 52 14.11 -0.21 -5.45
C GLN A 52 13.48 -0.06 -6.84
N TRP A 53 13.55 -1.10 -7.66
CA TRP A 53 12.87 -1.12 -8.96
C TRP A 53 11.35 -0.96 -8.81
N PHE A 54 10.71 -1.65 -7.86
CA PHE A 54 9.27 -1.48 -7.59
C PHE A 54 8.91 -0.06 -7.17
N VAL A 55 9.69 0.53 -6.23
CA VAL A 55 9.50 1.91 -5.78
C VAL A 55 9.60 2.89 -6.95
N ASP A 56 10.59 2.72 -7.81
CA ASP A 56 10.79 3.60 -8.96
C ASP A 56 9.70 3.43 -10.03
N ALA A 57 9.28 2.20 -10.29
CA ALA A 57 8.22 1.88 -11.25
C ALA A 57 6.84 2.41 -10.79
N ALA A 58 6.61 2.56 -9.49
CA ALA A 58 5.37 3.08 -8.94
C ALA A 58 5.21 4.60 -9.08
N LYS A 59 6.31 5.36 -9.22
CA LYS A 59 6.29 6.84 -9.23
C LYS A 59 5.29 7.47 -10.22
N PRO A 60 5.13 6.99 -11.46
CA PRO A 60 4.16 7.57 -12.40
C PRO A 60 2.70 7.40 -11.98
N PHE A 61 2.43 6.52 -11.02
CA PHE A 61 1.09 6.17 -10.54
C PHE A 61 0.81 6.74 -9.15
N ALA A 62 1.65 7.64 -8.64
CA ALA A 62 1.44 8.28 -7.36
C ALA A 62 0.05 8.95 -7.28
N GLY A 63 -0.68 8.69 -6.20
CA GLY A 63 -2.05 9.18 -6.00
C GLY A 63 -3.14 8.32 -6.64
N MET A 64 -2.78 7.21 -7.29
CA MET A 64 -3.76 6.22 -7.77
C MET A 64 -4.40 5.45 -6.60
N GLU A 65 -5.67 5.07 -6.79
CA GLU A 65 -6.38 4.14 -5.93
C GLU A 65 -6.87 2.98 -6.79
N ILE A 66 -6.57 1.75 -6.37
CA ILE A 66 -6.89 0.52 -7.08
C ILE A 66 -7.95 -0.24 -6.29
N ASN A 67 -8.99 -0.72 -6.98
CA ASN A 67 -10.00 -1.59 -6.38
C ASN A 67 -9.83 -3.00 -6.96
N VAL A 68 -9.69 -3.99 -6.08
CA VAL A 68 -9.50 -5.41 -6.43
C VAL A 68 -10.65 -6.20 -5.85
N LEU A 69 -11.29 -7.03 -6.69
CA LEU A 69 -12.30 -8.00 -6.28
C LEU A 69 -11.72 -9.40 -6.44
N SER A 70 -11.79 -10.21 -5.39
CA SER A 70 -11.30 -11.58 -5.40
C SER A 70 -12.25 -12.55 -4.72
N GLU A 71 -12.17 -13.81 -5.11
CA GLU A 71 -12.86 -14.90 -4.44
C GLU A 71 -12.28 -15.16 -3.05
N GLY A 72 -13.10 -15.69 -2.13
CA GLY A 72 -12.66 -16.19 -0.83
C GLY A 72 -11.81 -17.46 -0.90
N ILE A 73 -10.53 -17.35 -1.26
CA ILE A 73 -9.52 -18.42 -1.11
C ILE A 73 -8.34 -17.95 -0.24
N PRO A 74 -7.57 -18.87 0.38
CA PRO A 74 -6.47 -18.51 1.29
C PRO A 74 -5.43 -17.57 0.66
N THR A 75 -5.12 -17.74 -0.62
CA THR A 75 -4.17 -16.88 -1.35
C THR A 75 -4.66 -15.43 -1.39
N HIS A 76 -5.93 -15.21 -1.73
CA HIS A 76 -6.52 -13.88 -1.80
C HIS A 76 -6.68 -13.24 -0.40
N THR A 77 -6.87 -14.05 0.64
CA THR A 77 -6.78 -13.57 2.02
C THR A 77 -5.37 -13.04 2.33
N TYR A 78 -4.32 -13.75 1.93
CA TYR A 78 -2.95 -13.27 2.12
C TYR A 78 -2.67 -11.97 1.33
N GLU A 79 -3.07 -11.93 0.06
CA GLU A 79 -2.94 -10.73 -0.78
C GLU A 79 -3.65 -9.50 -0.17
N SER A 80 -4.89 -9.68 0.28
CA SER A 80 -5.74 -8.60 0.84
C SER A 80 -5.33 -8.14 2.23
N THR A 81 -4.69 -9.00 3.02
CA THR A 81 -4.37 -8.68 4.42
C THR A 81 -2.90 -8.35 4.65
N VAL A 82 -2.01 -8.78 3.75
CA VAL A 82 -0.56 -8.61 3.86
C VAL A 82 -0.02 -7.82 2.67
N LEU A 83 -0.13 -8.35 1.45
CA LEU A 83 0.57 -7.77 0.30
C LEU A 83 0.06 -6.38 -0.08
N THR A 84 -1.25 -6.14 -0.01
CA THR A 84 -1.83 -4.82 -0.29
C THR A 84 -1.36 -3.76 0.70
N LYS A 85 -1.21 -4.09 1.99
CA LYS A 85 -0.65 -3.17 2.99
C LYS A 85 0.82 -2.87 2.72
N ALA A 86 1.61 -3.90 2.40
CA ALA A 86 3.01 -3.72 2.05
C ALA A 86 3.14 -2.85 0.79
N PHE A 87 2.35 -3.13 -0.25
CA PHE A 87 2.32 -2.38 -1.49
C PHE A 87 1.99 -0.91 -1.26
N GLU A 88 0.94 -0.61 -0.50
CA GLU A 88 0.59 0.77 -0.15
C GLU A 88 1.71 1.45 0.66
N ALA A 89 2.29 0.76 1.64
CA ALA A 89 3.40 1.30 2.43
C ALA A 89 4.64 1.58 1.58
N ILE A 90 4.95 0.73 0.59
CA ILE A 90 6.14 0.85 -0.26
C ILE A 90 5.96 1.88 -1.37
N THR A 91 4.75 1.97 -1.94
CA THR A 91 4.50 2.77 -3.16
C THR A 91 3.66 4.02 -2.92
N GLY A 92 2.92 4.08 -1.82
CA GLY A 92 1.92 5.10 -1.54
C GLY A 92 0.62 4.93 -2.34
N ILE A 93 0.48 3.86 -3.12
CA ILE A 93 -0.72 3.58 -3.92
C ILE A 93 -1.69 2.76 -3.08
N LYS A 94 -2.89 3.29 -2.90
CA LYS A 94 -3.92 2.64 -2.08
C LYS A 94 -4.58 1.50 -2.84
N VAL A 95 -4.75 0.35 -2.19
CA VAL A 95 -5.45 -0.81 -2.76
C VAL A 95 -6.61 -1.20 -1.85
N ASN A 96 -7.84 -1.04 -2.34
CA ASN A 96 -9.03 -1.58 -1.68
C ASN A 96 -9.28 -2.99 -2.21
N HIS A 97 -8.97 -4.00 -1.41
CA HIS A 97 -9.17 -5.40 -1.79
C HIS A 97 -10.38 -5.98 -1.09
N GLN A 98 -11.43 -6.26 -1.86
CA GLN A 98 -12.65 -6.87 -1.36
C GLN A 98 -12.69 -8.37 -1.71
N ILE A 99 -12.99 -9.17 -0.70
CA ILE A 99 -13.21 -10.60 -0.84
C ILE A 99 -14.72 -10.86 -0.93
N LEU A 100 -15.14 -11.57 -1.97
CA LEU A 100 -16.54 -11.90 -2.29
C LEU A 100 -16.68 -13.40 -2.56
N GLY A 101 -17.92 -13.89 -2.63
CA GLY A 101 -18.19 -15.23 -3.18
C GLY A 101 -17.89 -15.27 -4.69
N GLU A 102 -17.47 -16.43 -5.22
CA GLU A 102 -17.11 -16.61 -6.64
C GLU A 102 -18.20 -16.07 -7.59
N GLY A 103 -19.47 -16.45 -7.35
CA GLY A 103 -20.60 -15.99 -8.17
C GLY A 103 -20.80 -14.47 -8.12
N GLU A 104 -20.54 -13.84 -6.98
CA GLU A 104 -20.64 -12.39 -6.81
C GLU A 104 -19.51 -11.66 -7.55
N VAL A 105 -18.29 -12.22 -7.54
CA VAL A 105 -17.15 -11.69 -8.31
C VAL A 105 -17.50 -11.68 -9.80
N VAL A 106 -18.00 -12.80 -10.34
CA VAL A 106 -18.37 -12.89 -11.76
C VAL A 106 -19.45 -11.86 -12.11
N GLN A 107 -20.47 -11.74 -11.28
CA GLN A 107 -21.55 -10.77 -11.52
C GLN A 107 -21.06 -9.32 -11.45
N ALA A 108 -20.20 -8.99 -10.49
CA ALA A 108 -19.62 -7.65 -10.34
C ALA A 108 -18.79 -7.28 -11.57
N VAL A 109 -17.90 -8.17 -12.01
CA VAL A 109 -17.06 -7.96 -13.21
C VAL A 109 -17.92 -7.80 -14.47
N GLN A 110 -18.94 -8.65 -14.66
CA GLN A 110 -19.85 -8.54 -15.79
C GLN A 110 -20.61 -7.21 -15.79
N THR A 111 -21.07 -6.76 -14.62
CA THR A 111 -21.76 -5.47 -14.47
C THR A 111 -20.84 -4.33 -14.84
N GLN A 112 -19.57 -4.37 -14.39
CA GLN A 112 -18.59 -3.35 -14.73
C GLN A 112 -18.30 -3.30 -16.22
N MET A 113 -18.13 -4.45 -16.88
CA MET A 113 -17.89 -4.52 -18.33
C MET A 113 -19.08 -4.00 -19.16
N GLN A 114 -20.32 -4.24 -18.69
CA GLN A 114 -21.53 -3.80 -19.39
C GLN A 114 -21.82 -2.31 -19.19
N THR A 115 -21.52 -1.79 -18.01
CA THR A 115 -21.87 -0.42 -17.63
C THR A 115 -20.70 0.57 -17.74
N ASN A 116 -19.47 0.08 -17.92
CA ASN A 116 -18.22 0.82 -17.77
C ASN A 116 -18.13 1.59 -16.44
N ARG A 117 -18.70 1.03 -15.37
CA ARG A 117 -18.75 1.61 -14.03
C ARG A 117 -18.45 0.59 -12.97
#